data_AF-A0A0V1PVC3-F1
#
_entry.id   AF-A0A0V1PVC3-F1
#
_cell.length_a   1.000
_cell.length_b   1.000
_cell.length_c   1.000
_cell.angle_alpha   90.00
_cell.angle_beta   90.00
_cell.angle_gamma   90.00
#
_symmetry.space_group_name_H-M   'P 1'
#
loop_
_entity.id
_entity.type
_entity.pdbx_description
1 polymer ?
#
loop_
_entity_poly.entity_id
_entity_poly.type
_entity_poly.pdbx_seq_one_letter_code
_entity_poly.pdbx_strand_id
1 'polypeptide(L)'
;MQYLLKNYDHDNLLTPTDPNQQIKVDYYLHYSEGTLQHITIALLINSVAKSIAPFGTKSVVKLVTKGINNGYYVHEWRLNMQYLEDQLAKEGTGYFVGDSLTGADIILSFPIYENVFDNEVQIKDITGEKGDLYKKYPNLAAWCDKIRHNPLYIKITEIMDEKVNNYIRRSSTSSK
;
A
#
# COMPACT_ATOMS: atom_id res chain seq x y z
N MET A 1 -6.33 -12.53 1.76
CA MET A 1 -7.46 -11.91 2.51
C MET A 1 -8.82 -12.55 2.23
N GLN A 2 -9.13 -12.89 0.96
CA GLN A 2 -10.41 -13.48 0.54
C GLN A 2 -10.88 -14.68 1.39
N TYR A 3 -9.97 -15.61 1.73
CA TYR A 3 -10.29 -16.74 2.61
C TYR A 3 -10.83 -16.29 3.98
N LEU A 4 -10.27 -15.22 4.56
CA LEU A 4 -10.69 -14.74 5.87
C LEU A 4 -12.09 -14.14 5.82
N LEU A 5 -12.36 -13.31 4.81
CA LEU A 5 -13.68 -12.73 4.59
C LEU A 5 -14.74 -13.83 4.43
N LYS A 6 -14.50 -14.79 3.53
CA LYS A 6 -15.45 -15.87 3.24
C LYS A 6 -15.77 -16.77 4.44
N ASN A 7 -14.82 -17.01 5.33
CA ASN A 7 -14.96 -18.01 6.40
C ASN A 7 -15.16 -17.42 7.79
N TYR A 8 -14.86 -16.14 8.01
CA TYR A 8 -14.86 -15.55 9.36
C TYR A 8 -15.56 -14.18 9.45
N ASP A 9 -15.95 -13.54 8.33
CA ASP A 9 -16.74 -12.30 8.35
C ASP A 9 -18.25 -12.61 8.42
N HIS A 10 -18.67 -13.33 9.47
CA HIS A 10 -20.06 -13.82 9.60
C HIS A 10 -21.11 -12.71 9.66
N ASP A 11 -20.73 -11.55 10.18
CA ASP A 11 -21.59 -10.39 10.34
C ASP A 11 -21.53 -9.41 9.15
N ASN A 12 -20.79 -9.75 8.09
CA ASN A 12 -20.61 -8.94 6.88
C ASN A 12 -20.10 -7.52 7.21
N LEU A 13 -19.11 -7.44 8.11
CA LEU A 13 -18.52 -6.16 8.53
C LEU A 13 -17.64 -5.57 7.42
N LEU A 14 -17.00 -6.42 6.62
CA LEU A 14 -16.06 -6.03 5.57
C LEU A 14 -16.46 -6.56 4.18
N THR A 15 -17.45 -7.46 4.15
CA THR A 15 -18.02 -8.05 2.96
C THR A 15 -19.39 -7.42 2.71
N PRO A 16 -19.58 -6.63 1.64
CA PRO A 16 -20.88 -6.04 1.35
C PRO A 16 -21.91 -7.13 1.02
N THR A 17 -23.18 -6.88 1.34
CA THR A 17 -24.27 -7.84 1.05
C THR A 17 -24.71 -7.82 -0.41
N ASP A 18 -24.45 -6.73 -1.13
CA ASP A 18 -24.72 -6.61 -2.56
C ASP A 18 -23.71 -7.46 -3.38
N PRO A 19 -24.17 -8.40 -4.23
CA PRO A 19 -23.28 -9.25 -5.01
C PRO A 19 -22.36 -8.51 -5.99
N ASN A 20 -22.80 -7.37 -6.55
CA ASN A 20 -21.95 -6.59 -7.47
C ASN A 20 -20.82 -5.90 -6.70
N GLN A 21 -21.10 -5.41 -5.48
CA GLN A 21 -20.08 -4.87 -4.60
C GLN A 21 -19.11 -5.97 -4.13
N GLN A 22 -19.57 -7.19 -3.86
CA GLN A 22 -18.66 -8.31 -3.54
C GLN A 22 -17.67 -8.58 -4.67
N ILE A 23 -18.15 -8.58 -5.93
CA ILE A 23 -17.27 -8.72 -7.10
C ILE A 23 -16.25 -7.58 -7.18
N LYS A 24 -16.64 -6.34 -6.88
CA LYS A 24 -15.68 -5.21 -6.81
C LYS A 24 -14.66 -5.41 -5.69
N VAL A 25 -15.06 -5.91 -4.53
CA VAL A 25 -14.12 -6.23 -3.43
C VAL A 25 -13.12 -7.28 -3.90
N ASP A 26 -13.58 -8.40 -4.46
CA ASP A 26 -12.72 -9.45 -5.00
C ASP A 26 -11.77 -8.93 -6.09
N TYR A 27 -12.27 -8.05 -6.97
CA TYR A 27 -11.44 -7.37 -7.95
C TYR A 27 -10.28 -6.62 -7.29
N TYR A 28 -10.53 -5.81 -6.25
CA TYR A 28 -9.47 -5.08 -5.56
C TYR A 28 -8.52 -5.97 -4.76
N LEU A 29 -9.00 -7.08 -4.19
CA LEU A 29 -8.15 -8.10 -3.58
C LEU A 29 -7.14 -8.64 -4.58
N HIS A 30 -7.61 -9.08 -5.75
CA HIS A 30 -6.75 -9.63 -6.80
C HIS A 30 -5.90 -8.55 -7.50
N TYR A 31 -6.43 -7.35 -7.70
CA TYR A 31 -5.70 -6.23 -8.29
C TYR A 31 -4.55 -5.76 -7.38
N SER A 32 -4.80 -5.64 -6.07
CA SER A 32 -3.79 -5.28 -5.09
C SER A 32 -2.66 -6.30 -5.10
N GLU A 33 -3.00 -7.57 -4.87
CA GLU A 33 -2.02 -8.64 -4.79
C GLU A 33 -1.35 -8.89 -6.14
N GLY A 34 -2.07 -8.92 -7.26
CA GLY A 34 -1.55 -9.34 -8.57
C GLY A 34 -0.91 -8.23 -9.41
N THR A 35 -1.18 -6.95 -9.11
CA THR A 35 -0.69 -5.82 -9.91
C THR A 35 0.03 -4.80 -9.03
N LEU A 36 -0.72 -4.05 -8.23
CA LEU A 36 -0.21 -2.84 -7.59
C LEU A 36 0.91 -3.14 -6.59
N GLN A 37 0.70 -4.11 -5.69
CA GLN A 37 1.66 -4.43 -4.64
C GLN A 37 2.99 -4.92 -5.23
N HIS A 38 2.95 -5.71 -6.31
CA HIS A 38 4.17 -6.16 -6.99
C HIS A 38 4.95 -5.00 -7.60
N ILE A 39 4.27 -4.06 -8.26
CA ILE A 39 4.90 -2.87 -8.84
C ILE A 39 5.55 -2.02 -7.73
N THR A 40 4.82 -1.73 -6.66
CA THR A 40 5.31 -0.90 -5.55
C THR A 40 6.48 -1.56 -4.82
N ILE A 41 6.40 -2.86 -4.53
CA ILE A 41 7.49 -3.61 -3.88
C ILE A 41 8.73 -3.65 -4.78
N ALA A 42 8.59 -3.86 -6.09
CA ALA A 42 9.73 -3.85 -7.01
C ALA A 42 10.45 -2.49 -7.01
N LEU A 43 9.71 -1.39 -7.01
CA LEU A 43 10.25 -0.04 -6.89
C LEU A 43 11.04 0.14 -5.58
N LEU A 44 10.47 -0.28 -4.45
CA LEU A 44 11.12 -0.21 -3.14
C LEU A 44 12.38 -1.07 -3.06
N ILE A 45 12.34 -2.32 -3.51
CA ILE A 45 13.51 -3.23 -3.53
C ILE A 45 14.62 -2.65 -4.41
N ASN A 46 14.28 -2.18 -5.61
CA ASN A 46 15.24 -1.56 -6.52
C ASN A 46 15.90 -0.31 -5.92
N SER A 47 15.20 0.43 -5.04
CA SER A 47 15.76 1.57 -4.33
C SER A 47 16.84 1.16 -3.31
N VAL A 48 16.63 0.02 -2.65
CA VAL A 48 17.55 -0.53 -1.64
C VAL A 48 18.77 -1.17 -2.30
N ALA A 49 18.67 -1.66 -3.53
CA ALA A 49 19.77 -2.31 -4.23
C ALA A 49 21.07 -1.47 -4.26
N LYS A 50 20.95 -0.14 -4.37
CA LYS A 50 22.10 0.78 -4.30
C LYS A 50 22.77 0.81 -2.92
N SER A 51 22.01 0.72 -1.83
CA SER A 51 22.56 0.82 -0.47
C SER A 51 23.37 -0.42 -0.09
N ILE A 52 22.98 -1.59 -0.59
CA ILE A 52 23.65 -2.88 -0.34
C ILE A 52 24.80 -3.18 -1.32
N ALA A 53 24.93 -2.41 -2.41
CA ALA A 53 25.96 -2.62 -3.41
C ALA A 53 27.37 -2.30 -2.88
N PRO A 54 28.40 -3.13 -3.18
CA PRO A 54 29.80 -2.83 -2.90
C PRO A 54 30.23 -1.47 -3.48
N PHE A 55 31.13 -0.76 -2.80
CA PHE A 55 31.51 0.62 -3.14
C PHE A 55 31.85 0.82 -4.65
N GLY A 56 32.57 -0.15 -5.25
CA GLY A 56 32.97 -0.09 -6.66
C GLY A 56 31.85 -0.33 -7.69
N THR A 57 30.69 -0.88 -7.31
CA THR A 57 29.61 -1.23 -8.25
C THR A 57 28.37 -0.35 -8.13
N LYS A 58 28.31 0.54 -7.13
CA LYS A 58 27.15 1.42 -6.85
C LYS A 58 26.65 2.19 -8.07
N SER A 59 27.55 2.71 -8.90
CA SER A 59 27.17 3.48 -10.10
C SER A 59 26.51 2.62 -11.17
N VAL A 60 27.01 1.38 -11.36
CA VAL A 60 26.43 0.42 -12.30
C VAL A 60 25.06 -0.04 -11.81
N VAL A 61 24.96 -0.41 -10.53
CA VAL A 61 23.68 -0.80 -9.92
C VAL A 61 22.65 0.31 -10.05
N LYS A 62 23.02 1.56 -9.73
CA LYS A 62 22.15 2.72 -9.88
C LYS A 62 21.69 2.92 -11.33
N LEU A 63 22.58 2.72 -12.31
CA LEU A 63 22.24 2.86 -13.72
C LEU A 63 21.21 1.81 -14.14
N VAL A 64 21.44 0.56 -13.76
CA VAL A 64 20.54 -0.57 -14.09
C VAL A 64 19.17 -0.40 -13.43
N THR A 65 19.12 -0.14 -12.12
CA THR A 65 17.85 0.01 -11.41
C THR A 65 17.06 1.21 -11.91
N LYS A 66 17.74 2.33 -12.24
CA LYS A 66 17.09 3.48 -12.87
C LYS A 66 16.52 3.14 -14.25
N GLY A 67 17.26 2.38 -15.07
CA GLY A 67 16.79 1.92 -16.38
C GLY A 67 15.54 1.04 -16.28
N ILE A 68 15.55 0.06 -15.38
CA ILE A 68 14.42 -0.84 -15.14
C ILE A 68 13.20 -0.06 -14.61
N ASN A 69 13.40 0.81 -13.62
CA ASN A 69 12.32 1.62 -13.05
C ASN A 69 11.70 2.54 -14.10
N ASN A 70 12.50 3.25 -14.88
CA ASN A 70 12.00 4.18 -15.90
C ASN A 70 11.40 3.48 -17.12
N GLY A 71 11.87 2.27 -17.45
CA GLY A 71 11.39 1.50 -18.59
C GLY A 71 10.04 0.83 -18.38
N TYR A 72 9.64 0.59 -17.13
CA TYR A 72 8.39 -0.12 -16.83
C TYR A 72 7.74 0.38 -15.53
N TYR A 73 8.37 0.13 -14.38
CA TYR A 73 7.68 0.23 -13.09
C TYR A 73 7.14 1.61 -12.75
N VAL A 74 7.87 2.69 -13.06
CA VAL A 74 7.41 4.05 -12.74
C VAL A 74 6.23 4.45 -13.63
N HIS A 75 6.21 4.02 -14.89
CA HIS A 75 5.09 4.26 -15.79
C HIS A 75 3.84 3.53 -15.30
N GLU A 76 3.96 2.23 -15.05
CA GLU A 76 2.87 1.41 -14.53
C GLU A 76 2.37 1.93 -13.18
N TRP A 77 3.26 2.29 -12.27
CA TRP A 77 2.88 2.87 -10.98
C TRP A 77 2.04 4.13 -11.15
N ARG A 78 2.41 5.06 -12.05
CA ARG A 78 1.61 6.26 -12.34
C ARG A 78 0.23 5.92 -12.87
N LEU A 79 0.12 4.96 -13.78
CA LEU A 79 -1.16 4.52 -14.33
C LEU A 79 -2.07 3.96 -13.24
N ASN A 80 -1.52 3.13 -12.35
CA ASN A 80 -2.28 2.53 -11.26
C ASN A 80 -2.71 3.58 -10.22
N MET A 81 -1.85 4.55 -9.89
CA MET A 81 -2.20 5.66 -8.99
C MET A 81 -3.31 6.53 -9.58
N GLN A 82 -3.23 6.87 -10.87
CA GLN A 82 -4.28 7.64 -11.55
C GLN A 82 -5.59 6.84 -11.61
N TYR A 83 -5.52 5.55 -11.96
CA TYR A 83 -6.70 4.69 -12.01
C TYR A 83 -7.44 4.65 -10.67
N LEU A 84 -6.71 4.47 -9.57
CA LEU A 84 -7.30 4.41 -8.23
C LEU A 84 -7.86 5.75 -7.77
N GLU A 85 -7.17 6.86 -8.09
CA GLU A 85 -7.68 8.22 -7.88
C GLU A 85 -9.03 8.41 -8.60
N ASP A 86 -9.11 8.00 -9.87
CA ASP A 86 -10.33 8.07 -10.68
C ASP A 86 -11.44 7.15 -10.15
N GLN A 87 -11.10 5.96 -9.63
CA GLN A 87 -12.07 5.05 -9.03
C GLN A 87 -12.68 5.63 -7.76
N LEU A 88 -11.88 6.22 -6.87
CA LEU A 88 -12.41 6.87 -5.66
C LEU A 88 -13.27 8.08 -6.01
N ALA A 89 -12.85 8.89 -6.99
CA ALA A 89 -13.65 10.02 -7.48
C ALA A 89 -15.00 9.55 -8.07
N LYS A 90 -15.00 8.44 -8.80
CA LYS A 90 -16.19 7.84 -9.41
C LYS A 90 -17.14 7.23 -8.38
N GLU A 91 -16.62 6.53 -7.36
CA GLU A 91 -17.46 5.96 -6.31
C GLU A 91 -18.06 7.08 -5.44
N GLY A 92 -17.29 8.13 -5.13
CA GLY A 92 -17.78 9.38 -4.51
C GLY A 92 -18.12 9.28 -3.02
N THR A 93 -17.93 8.13 -2.40
CA THR A 93 -18.22 7.85 -0.98
C THR A 93 -17.00 7.98 -0.07
N GLY A 94 -15.81 8.03 -0.68
CA GLY A 94 -14.53 7.99 0.03
C GLY A 94 -14.12 6.59 0.50
N TYR A 95 -14.72 5.52 -0.06
CA TYR A 95 -14.25 4.14 0.02
C TYR A 95 -14.17 3.55 -1.39
N PHE A 96 -13.38 2.50 -1.58
CA PHE A 96 -13.22 1.89 -2.91
C PHE A 96 -14.45 1.11 -3.39
N VAL A 97 -15.30 0.66 -2.46
CA VAL A 97 -16.52 -0.09 -2.76
C VAL A 97 -17.63 0.34 -1.81
N GLY A 98 -18.76 0.79 -2.35
CA GLY A 98 -19.91 1.17 -1.53
C GLY A 98 -19.61 2.39 -0.66
N ASP A 99 -20.24 2.49 0.50
CA ASP A 99 -20.18 3.65 1.41
C ASP A 99 -19.57 3.34 2.79
N SER A 100 -18.98 2.16 2.94
CA SER A 100 -18.38 1.68 4.18
C SER A 100 -17.05 0.97 3.93
N LEU A 101 -16.27 0.77 5.00
CA LEU A 101 -14.98 0.08 4.93
C LEU A 101 -15.19 -1.38 4.49
N THR A 102 -14.47 -1.82 3.47
CA THR A 102 -14.52 -3.21 2.99
C THR A 102 -13.15 -3.87 2.99
N GLY A 103 -13.11 -5.16 2.66
CA GLY A 103 -11.87 -5.87 2.37
C GLY A 103 -11.01 -5.21 1.29
N ALA A 104 -11.60 -4.45 0.36
CA ALA A 104 -10.87 -3.69 -0.65
C ALA A 104 -10.01 -2.59 -0.02
N ASP A 105 -10.57 -1.82 0.92
CA ASP A 105 -9.84 -0.74 1.58
C ASP A 105 -8.70 -1.29 2.46
N ILE A 106 -8.93 -2.42 3.14
CA ILE A 106 -7.91 -3.05 3.98
C ILE A 106 -6.74 -3.57 3.14
N ILE A 107 -7.00 -4.26 2.02
CA ILE A 107 -5.88 -4.78 1.20
C ILE A 107 -5.12 -3.66 0.48
N LEU A 108 -5.80 -2.56 0.14
CA LEU A 108 -5.21 -1.43 -0.56
C LEU A 108 -4.46 -0.49 0.38
N SER A 109 -4.75 -0.48 1.69
CA SER A 109 -4.04 0.35 2.67
C SER A 109 -2.55 0.10 2.64
N PHE A 110 -2.12 -1.14 2.46
CA PHE A 110 -0.70 -1.46 2.42
C PHE A 110 0.03 -0.85 1.21
N PRO A 111 -0.34 -1.15 -0.06
CA PRO A 111 0.39 -0.61 -1.20
C PRO A 111 0.16 0.89 -1.45
N ILE A 112 -0.92 1.48 -0.93
CA ILE A 112 -1.24 2.91 -1.12
C ILE A 112 -0.87 3.73 0.12
N TYR A 113 -1.53 3.50 1.25
CA TYR A 113 -1.31 4.34 2.43
C TYR A 113 0.10 4.18 2.98
N GLU A 114 0.49 2.96 3.39
CA GLU A 114 1.78 2.73 4.05
C GLU A 114 2.96 2.93 3.09
N ASN A 115 2.91 2.33 1.90
CA ASN A 115 4.05 2.34 0.99
C ASN A 115 4.18 3.58 0.11
N VAL A 116 3.12 4.40 -0.03
CA VAL A 116 3.15 5.61 -0.87
C VAL A 116 2.95 6.88 -0.06
N PHE A 117 1.84 7.03 0.66
CA PHE A 117 1.51 8.31 1.31
C PHE A 117 2.25 8.52 2.63
N ASP A 118 2.37 7.48 3.46
CA ASP A 118 3.16 7.53 4.70
C ASP A 118 4.67 7.41 4.44
N ASN A 119 5.05 6.98 3.23
CA ASN A 119 6.43 6.88 2.75
C ASN A 119 6.72 7.80 1.54
N GLU A 120 6.09 8.99 1.52
CA GLU A 120 6.11 9.90 0.37
C GLU A 120 7.54 10.26 -0.08
N VAL A 121 8.45 10.50 0.86
CA VAL A 121 9.84 10.92 0.57
C VAL A 121 10.55 9.86 -0.27
N GLN A 122 10.48 8.59 0.14
CA GLN A 122 11.17 7.52 -0.55
C GLN A 122 10.54 7.28 -1.93
N ILE A 123 9.21 7.27 -2.03
CA ILE A 123 8.54 7.06 -3.30
C ILE A 123 8.85 8.16 -4.30
N LYS A 124 8.94 9.42 -3.88
CA LYS A 124 9.33 10.52 -4.78
C LYS A 124 10.76 10.40 -5.28
N ASP A 125 11.69 9.98 -4.43
CA ASP A 125 13.08 9.71 -4.85
C ASP A 125 13.13 8.62 -5.93
N ILE A 126 12.33 7.56 -5.76
CA ILE A 126 12.28 6.42 -6.69
C ILE A 126 11.62 6.79 -8.02
N THR A 127 10.45 7.43 -7.95
CA THR A 127 9.57 7.68 -9.11
C THR A 127 9.94 8.97 -9.87
N GLY A 128 10.68 9.86 -9.21
CA GLY A 128 10.95 11.21 -9.71
C GLY A 128 9.72 12.12 -9.71
N GLU A 129 8.66 11.75 -8.99
CA GLU A 129 7.50 12.62 -8.81
C GLU A 129 7.88 13.95 -8.17
N LYS A 130 7.38 15.03 -8.76
CA LYS A 130 7.60 16.40 -8.29
C LYS A 130 6.32 16.93 -7.68
N GLY A 131 6.45 17.84 -6.72
CA GLY A 131 5.31 18.41 -6.01
C GLY A 131 4.83 17.52 -4.88
N ASP A 132 3.63 17.80 -4.38
CA ASP A 132 3.01 17.17 -3.23
C ASP A 132 2.04 16.09 -3.71
N LEU A 133 2.26 14.82 -3.30
CA LEU A 133 1.40 13.72 -3.73
C LEU A 133 -0.04 13.89 -3.23
N TYR A 134 -0.23 14.52 -2.05
CA TYR A 134 -1.55 14.76 -1.49
C TYR A 134 -2.37 15.73 -2.34
N LYS A 135 -1.70 16.66 -3.05
CA LYS A 135 -2.35 17.57 -3.99
C LYS A 135 -2.59 16.94 -5.35
N LYS A 136 -1.72 16.01 -5.76
CA LYS A 136 -1.82 15.34 -7.06
C LYS A 136 -2.95 14.32 -7.07
N TYR A 137 -3.14 13.61 -5.97
CA TYR A 137 -4.15 12.57 -5.80
C TYR A 137 -5.04 12.87 -4.59
N PRO A 138 -5.89 13.91 -4.66
CA PRO A 138 -6.67 14.37 -3.51
C PRO A 138 -7.68 13.35 -2.98
N ASN A 139 -8.26 12.48 -3.82
CA ASN A 139 -9.20 11.47 -3.35
C ASN A 139 -8.48 10.35 -2.62
N LEU A 140 -7.33 9.89 -3.13
CA LEU A 140 -6.47 8.95 -2.44
C LEU A 140 -5.94 9.54 -1.13
N ALA A 141 -5.57 10.82 -1.11
CA ALA A 141 -5.15 11.50 0.11
C ALA A 141 -6.27 11.52 1.17
N ALA A 142 -7.48 11.91 0.79
CA ALA A 142 -8.62 11.91 1.70
C ALA A 142 -8.99 10.51 2.19
N TRP A 143 -8.88 9.50 1.33
CA TRP A 143 -9.06 8.10 1.72
C TRP A 143 -7.96 7.64 2.70
N CYS A 144 -6.69 7.95 2.44
CA CYS A 144 -5.57 7.67 3.35
C CYS A 144 -5.79 8.32 4.72
N ASP A 145 -6.28 9.56 4.77
CA ASP A 145 -6.62 10.24 6.01
C ASP A 145 -7.74 9.52 6.76
N LYS A 146 -8.76 9.02 6.07
CA LYS A 146 -9.80 8.18 6.69
C LYS A 146 -9.22 6.90 7.30
N ILE A 147 -8.34 6.21 6.59
CA ILE A 147 -7.70 4.98 7.09
C ILE A 147 -6.81 5.28 8.31
N ARG A 148 -5.98 6.32 8.22
CA ARG A 148 -5.08 6.76 9.30
C ARG A 148 -5.81 7.09 10.60
N HIS A 149 -6.99 7.71 10.50
CA HIS A 149 -7.79 8.10 11.66
C HIS A 149 -8.82 7.04 12.08
N ASN A 150 -8.85 5.87 11.44
CA ASN A 150 -9.74 4.80 11.85
C ASN A 150 -9.33 4.25 13.23
N PRO A 151 -10.21 4.28 14.25
CA PRO A 151 -9.84 3.82 15.60
C PRO A 151 -9.41 2.35 15.67
N LEU A 152 -9.97 1.49 14.83
CA LEU A 152 -9.58 0.08 14.77
C LEU A 152 -8.18 -0.07 14.17
N TYR A 153 -7.86 0.71 13.14
CA TYR A 153 -6.52 0.71 12.54
C TYR A 153 -5.46 1.14 13.54
N ILE A 154 -5.68 2.28 14.22
CA ILE A 154 -4.79 2.78 15.28
C ILE A 154 -4.57 1.72 16.35
N LYS A 155 -5.65 1.12 16.86
CA LYS A 155 -5.58 0.10 17.90
C LYS A 155 -4.79 -1.13 17.46
N ILE A 156 -4.97 -1.59 16.21
CA ILE A 156 -4.22 -2.74 15.69
C ILE A 156 -2.73 -2.41 15.60
N THR A 157 -2.36 -1.23 15.13
CA THR A 157 -0.97 -0.77 15.05
C THR A 157 -0.33 -0.70 16.44
N GLU A 158 -1.02 -0.13 17.44
CA GLU A 158 -0.55 -0.09 18.83
C GLU A 158 -0.31 -1.49 19.41
N ILE A 159 -1.23 -2.43 19.16
CA ILE A 159 -1.08 -3.84 19.59
C ILE A 159 0.13 -4.49 18.92
N MET A 160 0.35 -4.22 17.63
CA MET A 160 1.48 -4.76 16.89
C MET A 160 2.81 -4.20 17.39
N ASP A 161 2.89 -2.89 17.64
CA ASP A 161 4.07 -2.24 18.19
C ASP A 161 4.42 -2.78 19.58
N GLU A 162 3.42 -2.98 20.45
CA GLU A 162 3.62 -3.58 21.76
C GLU A 162 4.21 -5.00 21.65
N LYS A 163 3.64 -5.83 20.75
CA LYS A 163 4.12 -7.21 20.51
C LYS A 163 5.55 -7.22 19.99
N VAL A 164 5.89 -6.37 19.02
CA VAL A 164 7.23 -6.26 18.45
C VAL A 164 8.23 -5.82 19.52
N ASN A 165 7.90 -4.80 20.31
CA ASN A 165 8.76 -4.33 21.40
C ASN A 165 8.99 -5.42 22.45
N ASN A 166 7.95 -6.17 22.81
CA ASN A 166 8.06 -7.29 23.73
C ASN A 166 8.94 -8.42 23.18
N TYR A 167 8.85 -8.72 21.88
CA TYR A 167 9.73 -9.68 21.22
C TYR A 167 11.20 -9.24 21.26
N ILE A 168 11.49 -7.98 20.92
CA ILE A 168 12.84 -7.40 20.95
C ILE A 168 13.43 -7.50 22.36
N ARG A 169 12.64 -7.15 23.40
CA ARG A 169 13.06 -7.27 24.80
C ARG A 169 13.43 -8.71 25.18
N ARG A 170 12.61 -9.71 24.78
CA ARG A 170 12.88 -11.12 25.07
C ARG A 170 14.12 -11.65 24.35
N SER A 171 14.29 -11.29 23.08
CA SER A 171 15.44 -11.72 22.27
C SER A 171 16.76 -11.14 22.78
N SER A 172 16.76 -9.91 23.28
CA SER A 172 17.94 -9.28 23.87
C SER A 172 18.32 -9.82 25.25
N THR A 173 17.37 -10.37 26.02
CA THR A 173 17.64 -11.07 27.29
C THR A 173 18.15 -12.50 27.13
N SER A 174 17.87 -13.18 26.00
CA SER A 174 18.28 -14.58 25.77
C SER A 174 19.68 -14.73 25.14
N SER A 175 20.36 -13.63 24.83
CA SER A 175 21.70 -13.59 24.22
C SER A 175 22.81 -13.22 25.23
N LYS A 176 22.55 -13.35 26.53
CA LYS A 176 23.52 -13.24 27.63
C LYS A 176 23.54 -14.54 28.42
#